data_AF-A0A131Z6S4-F1
#
_entry.id   AF-A0A131Z6S4-F1
#
_cell.length_a   1.000
_cell.length_b   1.000
_cell.length_c   1.000
_cell.angle_alpha   90.00
_cell.angle_beta   90.00
_cell.angle_gamma   90.00
#
_symmetry.space_group_name_H-M   'P 1'
#
loop_
_entity.id
_entity.type
_entity.pdbx_description
1 polymer ?
#
loop_
_entity_poly.entity_id
_entity_poly.type
_entity_poly.pdbx_seq_one_letter_code
_entity_poly.pdbx_strand_id
1 'polypeptide(L)'
;MVAAMRTCGAFRFAVLLTLLHSGHSYTKHYEDISRFYSLREEIRTVYTTLGETECKVDAVTDAYSQRAEFNRTFDLQAKKSPIDLVGKFINERYALRSVDLDAMEVRRKSDGHFYSFERLFHAFDDYKCGIFFVSKKTNRGGNDYELRVKGVHNPGKICMEKFKWYRQRSFKTTHAHCGKMR
;
A
#
# COMPACT_ATOMS: atom_id res chain seq x y z
N MET A 1 -33.55 -53.14 43.09
CA MET A 1 -33.55 -51.68 43.32
C MET A 1 -32.62 -51.03 42.29
N VAL A 2 -33.17 -50.09 41.51
CA VAL A 2 -32.61 -48.83 40.96
C VAL A 2 -31.14 -48.52 41.40
N ALA A 3 -30.19 -48.03 40.61
CA ALA A 3 -30.08 -47.60 39.22
C ALA A 3 -28.58 -47.57 38.83
N ALA A 4 -28.37 -47.51 37.52
CA ALA A 4 -27.10 -47.28 36.85
C ALA A 4 -26.52 -45.87 37.07
N MET A 5 -25.27 -45.73 36.60
CA MET A 5 -24.61 -44.50 36.13
C MET A 5 -24.16 -43.46 37.16
N ARG A 6 -22.86 -43.49 37.47
CA ARG A 6 -22.08 -42.29 37.81
C ARG A 6 -20.69 -42.31 37.18
N THR A 7 -20.64 -42.13 35.87
CA THR A 7 -19.45 -41.65 35.15
C THR A 7 -19.90 -40.65 34.08
N CYS A 8 -20.42 -39.51 34.51
CA CYS A 8 -20.74 -38.41 33.60
C CYS A 8 -20.56 -37.07 34.32
N GLY A 9 -19.33 -36.57 34.38
CA GLY A 9 -19.04 -35.27 35.01
C GLY A 9 -17.77 -34.60 34.50
N ALA A 10 -16.74 -35.37 34.12
CA ALA A 10 -15.46 -34.78 33.71
C ALA A 10 -15.35 -34.47 32.20
N PHE A 11 -16.13 -35.15 31.34
CA PHE A 11 -15.98 -35.01 29.88
C PHE A 11 -16.70 -33.82 29.25
N ARG A 12 -17.63 -33.15 29.96
CA ARG A 12 -18.36 -32.00 29.41
C ARG A 12 -17.66 -30.65 29.60
N PHE A 13 -16.75 -30.53 30.57
CA PHE A 13 -16.01 -29.28 30.80
C PHE A 13 -14.79 -29.10 29.90
N ALA A 14 -14.13 -30.19 29.49
CA ALA A 14 -12.97 -30.10 28.61
C ALA A 14 -13.34 -29.65 27.17
N VAL A 15 -14.55 -29.98 26.70
CA VAL A 15 -15.04 -29.60 25.37
C VAL A 15 -15.43 -28.11 25.29
N LEU A 16 -15.83 -27.50 26.40
CA LEU A 16 -16.15 -26.07 26.44
C LEU A 16 -14.91 -25.18 26.51
N LEU A 17 -13.80 -25.66 27.10
CA LEU A 17 -12.55 -24.90 27.19
C LEU A 17 -11.71 -24.94 25.89
N THR A 18 -11.84 -25.98 25.08
CA THR A 18 -11.17 -26.06 23.76
C THR A 18 -11.83 -25.19 22.68
N LEU A 19 -13.13 -24.91 22.81
CA LEU A 19 -13.84 -23.99 21.91
C LEU A 19 -13.53 -22.51 22.19
N LEU A 20 -13.09 -22.16 23.40
CA LEU A 20 -12.72 -20.78 23.76
C LEU A 20 -11.30 -20.38 23.31
N HIS A 21 -10.41 -21.33 23.00
CA HIS A 21 -9.03 -21.03 22.58
C HIS A 21 -8.82 -20.92 21.06
N SER A 22 -9.85 -21.20 20.25
CA SER A 22 -9.72 -21.22 18.78
C SER A 22 -10.23 -19.94 18.10
N GLY A 23 -10.44 -18.87 18.88
CA GLY A 23 -11.01 -17.61 18.40
C GLY A 23 -10.01 -16.47 18.25
N HIS A 24 -8.75 -16.71 17.89
CA HIS A 24 -7.92 -15.61 17.38
C HIS A 24 -8.42 -15.26 15.97
N SER A 25 -9.44 -14.42 15.91
CA SER A 25 -9.79 -13.71 14.68
C SER A 25 -8.66 -12.73 14.41
N TYR A 26 -7.67 -13.18 13.64
CA TYR A 26 -6.64 -12.29 13.09
C TYR A 26 -7.34 -11.35 12.11
N THR A 27 -7.87 -10.23 12.59
CA THR A 27 -8.27 -9.13 11.73
C THR A 27 -7.00 -8.66 11.04
N LYS A 28 -6.86 -9.07 9.77
CA LYS A 28 -5.76 -8.62 8.93
C LYS A 28 -5.90 -7.12 8.76
N HIS A 29 -5.09 -6.36 9.50
CA HIS A 29 -4.99 -4.92 9.35
C HIS A 29 -4.32 -4.62 8.00
N TYR A 30 -4.92 -3.70 7.27
CA TYR A 30 -4.38 -3.20 6.01
C TYR A 30 -3.86 -1.79 6.24
N GLU A 31 -2.93 -1.37 5.39
CA GLU A 31 -2.43 0.00 5.46
C GLU A 31 -3.45 0.97 4.88
N ASP A 32 -3.65 2.09 5.55
CA ASP A 32 -4.44 3.19 5.03
C ASP A 32 -3.55 4.09 4.17
N ILE A 33 -3.72 4.03 2.85
CA ILE A 33 -2.97 4.85 1.89
C ILE A 33 -3.19 6.33 2.15
N SER A 34 -4.35 6.75 2.68
CA SER A 34 -4.63 8.16 2.94
C SER A 34 -3.65 8.77 3.94
N ARG A 35 -3.15 7.97 4.90
CA ARG A 35 -2.14 8.40 5.88
C ARG A 35 -0.76 8.64 5.27
N PHE A 36 -0.49 8.05 4.10
CA PHE A 36 0.76 8.28 3.37
C PHE A 36 0.78 9.63 2.66
N TYR A 37 -0.38 10.15 2.25
CA TYR A 37 -0.53 11.41 1.53
C TYR A 37 -0.97 12.52 2.49
N SER A 38 -0.02 13.34 2.94
CA SER A 38 -0.30 14.49 3.80
C SER A 38 -0.04 15.79 3.06
N LEU A 39 -0.78 16.84 3.43
CA LEU A 39 -0.68 18.16 2.81
C LEU A 39 0.77 18.68 2.84
N ARG A 40 1.26 19.21 1.71
CA ARG A 40 2.61 19.77 1.52
C ARG A 40 3.76 18.79 1.71
N GLU A 41 3.48 17.49 1.75
CA GLU A 41 4.53 16.47 1.75
C GLU A 41 5.04 16.20 0.33
N GLU A 42 6.34 15.95 0.23
CA GLU A 42 6.95 15.39 -0.97
C GLU A 42 7.04 13.87 -0.81
N ILE A 43 6.57 13.13 -1.81
CA ILE A 43 6.70 11.68 -1.86
C ILE A 43 7.59 11.31 -3.04
N ARG A 44 8.69 10.63 -2.76
CA ARG A 44 9.69 10.27 -3.76
C ARG A 44 9.76 8.78 -3.95
N THR A 45 9.72 8.32 -5.20
CA THR A 45 10.11 6.94 -5.53
C THR A 45 11.62 6.80 -5.40
N VAL A 46 12.09 5.88 -4.58
CA VAL A 46 13.52 5.58 -4.40
C VAL A 46 13.92 4.37 -5.23
N TYR A 47 13.04 3.39 -5.34
CA TYR A 47 13.24 2.22 -6.21
C TYR A 47 11.96 1.86 -6.93
N THR A 48 12.08 1.37 -8.16
CA THR A 48 10.94 0.94 -8.97
C THR A 48 11.29 -0.25 -9.83
N THR A 49 10.33 -1.12 -10.11
CA THR A 49 10.45 -2.21 -11.10
C THR A 49 10.01 -1.80 -12.52
N LEU A 50 9.46 -0.60 -12.69
CA LEU A 50 8.96 -0.12 -13.99
C LEU A 50 10.07 0.42 -14.91
N GLY A 51 11.23 0.75 -14.35
CA GLY A 51 12.36 1.36 -15.07
C GLY A 51 12.65 2.80 -14.63
N GLU A 52 13.79 3.33 -15.06
CA GLU A 52 14.32 4.61 -14.55
C GLU A 52 13.48 5.82 -14.94
N THR A 53 12.74 5.75 -16.06
CA THR A 53 11.83 6.83 -16.50
C THR A 53 10.64 7.03 -15.58
N GLU A 54 10.39 6.10 -14.67
CA GLU A 54 9.30 6.14 -13.67
C GLU A 54 9.78 6.58 -12.28
N CYS A 55 11.05 6.99 -12.16
CA CYS A 55 11.52 7.71 -10.99
C CYS A 55 10.80 9.04 -10.89
N LYS A 56 9.94 9.17 -9.88
CA LYS A 56 8.96 10.24 -9.77
C LYS A 56 8.93 10.86 -8.39
N VAL A 57 8.49 12.11 -8.37
CA VAL A 57 8.29 12.92 -7.18
C VAL A 57 6.87 13.47 -7.23
N ASP A 58 6.10 13.16 -6.19
CA ASP A 58 4.73 13.62 -6.00
C ASP A 58 4.74 14.69 -4.91
N ALA A 59 4.54 15.95 -5.30
CA ALA A 59 4.35 17.05 -4.36
C ALA A 59 2.87 17.19 -4.04
N VAL A 60 2.45 16.85 -2.81
CA VAL A 60 1.04 16.85 -2.41
C VAL A 60 0.56 18.28 -2.20
N THR A 61 -0.37 18.73 -3.05
CA THR A 61 -0.94 20.07 -2.99
C THR A 61 -2.11 20.14 -2.03
N ASP A 62 -2.93 19.08 -1.97
CA ASP A 62 -4.09 18.98 -1.10
C ASP A 62 -4.31 17.53 -0.63
N ALA A 63 -4.79 17.36 0.59
CA ALA A 63 -5.12 16.06 1.17
C ALA A 63 -6.49 16.12 1.86
N TYR A 64 -7.36 15.19 1.49
CA TYR A 64 -8.71 15.03 2.03
C TYR A 64 -8.91 13.57 2.48
N SER A 65 -9.98 13.29 3.21
CA SER A 65 -10.26 11.94 3.72
C SER A 65 -10.43 10.86 2.64
N GLN A 66 -10.84 11.25 1.42
CA GLN A 66 -11.11 10.30 0.32
C GLN A 66 -10.29 10.55 -0.94
N ARG A 67 -9.40 11.56 -0.93
CA ARG A 67 -8.58 11.88 -2.10
C ARG A 67 -7.37 12.72 -1.72
N ALA A 68 -6.33 12.67 -2.54
CA ALA A 68 -5.24 13.64 -2.54
C ALA A 68 -5.08 14.26 -3.93
N GLU A 69 -4.64 15.50 -3.95
CA GLU A 69 -4.21 16.19 -5.16
C GLU A 69 -2.70 16.42 -5.08
N PHE A 70 -1.99 16.19 -6.18
CA PHE A 70 -0.53 16.28 -6.20
C PHE A 70 0.00 16.56 -7.60
N ASN A 71 1.17 17.19 -7.64
CA ASN A 71 1.91 17.46 -8.85
C ASN A 71 3.00 16.41 -8.99
N ARG A 72 2.97 15.65 -10.08
CA ARG A 72 3.96 14.59 -10.36
C ARG A 72 5.02 15.09 -11.33
N THR A 73 6.27 14.99 -10.93
CA THR A 73 7.44 15.18 -11.81
C THR A 73 8.24 13.88 -11.92
N PHE A 74 9.12 13.78 -12.91
CA PHE A 74 9.96 12.61 -13.14
C PHE A 74 11.43 13.04 -13.21
N ASP A 75 12.30 12.38 -12.45
CA ASP A 75 13.70 12.79 -12.29
C ASP A 75 14.46 12.81 -13.63
N LEU A 76 14.23 11.82 -14.49
CA LEU A 76 14.83 11.75 -15.83
C LEU A 76 14.14 12.63 -16.88
N GLN A 77 12.99 13.23 -16.55
CA GLN A 77 12.21 14.04 -17.48
C GLN A 77 12.09 15.49 -17.01
N ALA A 78 13.13 16.03 -16.37
CA ALA A 78 13.17 17.38 -15.81
C ALA A 78 12.76 18.52 -16.77
N LYS A 79 12.70 18.28 -18.09
CA LYS A 79 12.20 19.24 -19.09
C LYS A 79 10.69 19.17 -19.33
N LYS A 80 9.98 18.20 -18.76
CA LYS A 80 8.53 18.10 -18.87
C LYS A 80 7.87 18.85 -17.71
N SER A 81 6.82 19.59 -18.04
CA SER A 81 5.98 20.23 -17.04
C SER A 81 5.44 19.19 -16.05
N PRO A 82 5.31 19.55 -14.76
CA PRO A 82 4.61 18.71 -13.79
C PRO A 82 3.21 18.34 -14.29
N ILE A 83 2.75 17.15 -13.91
CA ILE A 83 1.41 16.66 -14.22
C ILE A 83 0.54 16.82 -12.98
N ASP A 84 -0.55 17.58 -13.10
CA ASP A 84 -1.53 17.73 -12.03
C ASP A 84 -2.43 16.50 -11.96
N LEU A 85 -2.42 15.83 -10.82
CA LEU A 85 -3.10 14.56 -10.61
C LEU A 85 -4.04 14.61 -9.41
N VAL A 86 -5.08 13.80 -9.48
CA VAL A 86 -5.99 13.53 -8.35
C VAL A 86 -5.99 12.02 -8.11
N GLY A 87 -5.62 11.60 -6.91
CA GLY A 87 -5.72 10.22 -6.44
C GLY A 87 -6.98 10.05 -5.59
N LYS A 88 -7.97 9.32 -6.08
CA LYS A 88 -9.15 8.96 -5.29
C LYS A 88 -8.86 7.69 -4.49
N PHE A 89 -8.93 7.78 -3.17
CA PHE A 89 -8.72 6.65 -2.27
C PHE A 89 -9.90 5.68 -2.36
N ILE A 90 -9.60 4.39 -2.46
CA ILE A 90 -10.58 3.31 -2.56
C ILE A 90 -10.14 2.13 -1.68
N ASN A 91 -11.13 1.36 -1.24
CA ASN A 91 -10.89 0.06 -0.63
C ASN A 91 -11.03 -1.00 -1.72
N GLU A 92 -9.93 -1.64 -2.09
CA GLU A 92 -9.98 -2.62 -3.18
C GLU A 92 -10.35 -4.03 -2.70
N ARG A 93 -10.02 -4.38 -1.45
CA ARG A 93 -10.16 -5.75 -0.95
C ARG A 93 -11.54 -6.04 -0.35
N TYR A 94 -12.26 -5.00 0.07
CA TYR A 94 -13.53 -5.15 0.79
C TYR A 94 -14.51 -4.06 0.38
N ALA A 95 -15.02 -4.15 -0.85
CA ALA A 95 -16.06 -3.26 -1.36
C ALA A 95 -17.32 -3.19 -0.46
N LEU A 96 -17.52 -4.16 0.44
CA LEU A 96 -18.71 -4.31 1.29
C LEU A 96 -18.46 -4.09 2.80
N ARG A 97 -17.26 -3.64 3.22
CA ARG A 97 -16.97 -3.35 4.64
C ARG A 97 -16.31 -1.98 4.79
N SER A 98 -16.56 -1.30 5.91
CA SER A 98 -15.86 -0.06 6.29
C SER A 98 -14.44 -0.39 6.75
N VAL A 99 -13.53 -0.58 5.80
CA VAL A 99 -12.12 -0.90 6.06
C VAL A 99 -11.23 0.17 5.44
N ASP A 100 -9.99 0.22 5.92
CA ASP A 100 -8.96 1.17 5.50
C ASP A 100 -8.83 1.26 3.97
N LEU A 101 -8.61 2.47 3.48
CA LEU A 101 -8.45 2.73 2.05
C LEU A 101 -7.05 2.28 1.65
N ASP A 102 -6.88 1.09 1.08
CA ASP A 102 -5.56 0.53 0.79
C ASP A 102 -5.01 0.93 -0.59
N ALA A 103 -5.81 1.60 -1.41
CA ALA A 103 -5.48 1.92 -2.77
C ALA A 103 -5.99 3.28 -3.23
N MET A 104 -5.51 3.72 -4.40
CA MET A 104 -6.05 4.86 -5.10
C MET A 104 -6.08 4.68 -6.62
N GLU A 105 -7.09 5.29 -7.23
CA GLU A 105 -7.16 5.51 -8.66
C GLU A 105 -6.69 6.92 -8.97
N VAL A 106 -5.60 7.04 -9.72
CA VAL A 106 -4.98 8.29 -10.09
C VAL A 106 -5.46 8.71 -11.48
N ARG A 107 -5.92 9.95 -11.58
CA ARG A 107 -6.40 10.56 -12.82
C ARG A 107 -5.75 11.91 -13.04
N ARG A 108 -5.63 12.31 -14.31
CA ARG A 108 -5.22 13.68 -14.65
C ARG A 108 -6.32 14.65 -14.26
N LYS A 109 -5.94 15.75 -13.61
CA LYS A 109 -6.90 16.77 -13.16
C LYS A 109 -7.53 17.53 -14.32
N SER A 110 -6.80 17.73 -15.40
CA SER A 110 -7.24 18.52 -16.57
C SER A 110 -8.36 17.86 -17.37
N ASP A 111 -8.32 16.55 -17.55
CA ASP A 111 -9.22 15.81 -18.46
C ASP A 111 -9.87 14.58 -17.82
N GLY A 112 -9.54 14.26 -16.58
CA GLY A 112 -10.10 13.12 -15.85
C GLY A 112 -9.66 11.75 -16.38
N HIS A 113 -8.73 11.69 -17.34
CA HIS A 113 -8.27 10.42 -17.89
C HIS A 113 -7.50 9.62 -16.84
N PHE A 114 -7.74 8.30 -16.85
CA PHE A 114 -7.01 7.35 -16.02
C PHE A 114 -5.51 7.47 -16.27
N TYR A 115 -4.75 7.56 -15.18
CA TYR A 115 -3.30 7.67 -15.22
C TYR A 115 -2.64 6.41 -14.68
N SER A 116 -3.00 6.04 -13.45
CA SER A 116 -2.50 4.83 -12.79
C SER A 116 -3.45 4.35 -11.73
N PHE A 117 -3.30 3.08 -11.37
CA PHE A 117 -3.84 2.49 -10.17
C PHE A 117 -2.67 2.21 -9.22
N GLU A 118 -2.79 2.58 -7.95
CA GLU A 118 -1.70 2.48 -6.98
C GLU A 118 -2.23 1.92 -5.66
N ARG A 119 -1.59 0.88 -5.12
CA ARG A 119 -1.99 0.23 -3.85
C ARG A 119 -0.83 0.25 -2.87
N LEU A 120 -1.09 0.69 -1.63
CA LEU A 120 -0.14 0.57 -0.53
C LEU A 120 -0.20 -0.84 0.04
N PHE A 121 0.90 -1.59 -0.06
CA PHE A 121 0.99 -2.94 0.49
C PHE A 121 1.47 -2.94 1.94
N HIS A 122 2.47 -2.10 2.24
CA HIS A 122 3.09 -1.99 3.56
C HIS A 122 3.58 -0.57 3.79
N ALA A 123 3.40 -0.07 5.01
CA ALA A 123 4.00 1.16 5.48
C ALA A 123 4.94 0.86 6.65
N PHE A 124 5.99 1.66 6.76
CA PHE A 124 6.97 1.59 7.83
C PHE A 124 7.26 3.00 8.35
N ASP A 125 7.82 3.06 9.55
CA ASP A 125 8.32 4.30 10.16
C ASP A 125 7.24 5.39 10.22
N ASP A 126 6.02 5.03 10.65
CA ASP A 126 4.85 5.91 10.67
C ASP A 126 4.55 6.55 9.29
N TYR A 127 4.39 5.69 8.28
CA TYR A 127 4.08 6.08 6.89
C TYR A 127 5.14 6.97 6.23
N LYS A 128 6.39 6.91 6.70
CA LYS A 128 7.53 7.57 6.03
C LYS A 128 8.14 6.74 4.91
N CYS A 129 7.95 5.43 4.94
CA CYS A 129 8.39 4.53 3.88
C CYS A 129 7.27 3.56 3.50
N GLY A 130 7.00 3.43 2.21
CA GLY A 130 5.86 2.66 1.70
C GLY A 130 6.24 1.78 0.53
N ILE A 131 5.71 0.56 0.50
CA ILE A 131 5.80 -0.34 -0.64
C ILE A 131 4.49 -0.29 -1.41
N PHE A 132 4.58 0.20 -2.63
CA PHE A 132 3.44 0.38 -3.51
C PHE A 132 3.45 -0.68 -4.60
N PHE A 133 2.26 -1.16 -4.94
CA PHE A 133 1.99 -1.70 -6.26
C PHE A 133 1.48 -0.58 -7.15
N VAL A 134 1.89 -0.60 -8.42
CA VAL A 134 1.49 0.39 -9.41
C VAL A 134 1.05 -0.34 -10.68
N SER A 135 -0.02 0.13 -11.30
CA SER A 135 -0.44 -0.34 -12.62
C SER A 135 -0.86 0.82 -13.48
N LYS A 136 -0.33 0.89 -14.70
CA LYS A 136 -0.78 1.84 -15.74
C LYS A 136 -1.93 1.28 -16.58
N LYS A 137 -2.44 0.08 -16.24
CA LYS A 137 -3.53 -0.57 -16.97
C LYS A 137 -4.84 -0.27 -16.26
N THR A 138 -5.89 0.03 -17.03
CA THR A 138 -7.24 0.25 -16.50
C THR A 138 -7.80 -0.97 -15.78
N ASN A 139 -7.39 -2.18 -16.19
CA ASN A 139 -7.74 -3.44 -15.52
C ASN A 139 -6.92 -3.72 -14.25
N ARG A 140 -6.05 -2.79 -13.83
CA ARG A 140 -5.21 -2.87 -12.61
C ARG A 140 -4.25 -4.05 -12.57
N GLY A 141 -4.06 -4.75 -13.69
CA GLY A 141 -3.16 -5.89 -13.78
C GLY A 141 -1.68 -5.48 -13.83
N GLY A 142 -0.80 -6.42 -13.52
CA GLY A 142 0.65 -6.22 -13.53
C GLY A 142 1.30 -6.74 -12.26
N ASN A 143 2.57 -6.42 -12.08
CA ASN A 143 3.37 -6.80 -10.92
C ASN A 143 4.47 -5.76 -10.68
N ASP A 144 4.11 -4.49 -10.86
CA ASP A 144 5.01 -3.38 -10.72
C ASP A 144 4.99 -2.84 -9.31
N TYR A 145 6.18 -2.68 -8.73
CA TYR A 145 6.34 -2.24 -7.36
C TYR A 145 7.29 -1.05 -7.27
N GLU A 146 6.98 -0.19 -6.32
CA GLU A 146 7.80 0.96 -5.98
C GLU A 146 8.04 1.00 -4.48
N LEU A 147 9.27 1.35 -4.08
CA LEU A 147 9.55 1.85 -2.76
C LEU A 147 9.45 3.36 -2.83
N ARG A 148 8.58 3.95 -2.02
CA ARG A 148 8.47 5.40 -1.89
C ARG A 148 8.77 5.85 -0.47
N VAL A 149 9.33 7.04 -0.36
CA VAL A 149 9.60 7.71 0.91
C VAL A 149 8.89 9.05 0.94
N LYS A 150 8.49 9.48 2.14
CA LYS A 150 7.91 10.78 2.41
C LYS A 150 8.99 11.72 2.95
N GLY A 151 9.10 12.93 2.43
CA GLY A 151 10.14 13.91 2.76
C GLY A 151 11.55 13.47 2.35
N VAL A 152 12.57 14.06 3.00
CA VAL A 152 14.01 13.79 2.74
C VAL A 152 14.50 12.52 3.45
N HIS A 153 13.61 11.56 3.69
CA HIS A 153 13.93 10.35 4.46
C HIS A 153 14.54 9.27 3.57
N ASN A 154 15.66 8.71 4.01
CA ASN A 154 16.17 7.47 3.44
C ASN A 154 15.29 6.30 3.89
N PRO A 155 15.04 5.30 3.02
CA PRO A 155 14.27 4.13 3.42
C PRO A 155 14.99 3.35 4.52
N GLY A 156 14.27 3.05 5.60
CA GLY A 156 14.77 2.17 6.65
C GLY A 156 15.09 0.77 6.13
N LYS A 157 15.97 0.05 6.84
CA LYS A 157 16.43 -1.31 6.45
C LYS A 157 15.25 -2.27 6.22
N ILE A 158 14.25 -2.24 7.09
CA ILE A 158 13.08 -3.13 7.02
C ILE A 158 12.25 -2.84 5.77
N CYS A 159 12.00 -1.57 5.46
CA CYS A 159 11.30 -1.16 4.25
C CYS A 159 12.04 -1.62 2.98
N MET A 160 13.37 -1.46 2.97
CA MET A 160 14.22 -1.91 1.87
C MET A 160 14.18 -3.43 1.66
N GLU A 161 14.28 -4.20 2.74
CA GLU A 161 14.19 -5.66 2.69
C GLU A 161 12.82 -6.12 2.18
N LYS A 162 11.75 -5.45 2.61
CA LYS A 162 10.40 -5.71 2.12
C LYS A 162 10.27 -5.43 0.63
N PHE A 163 10.82 -4.32 0.14
CA PHE A 163 10.85 -4.04 -1.30
C PHE A 163 11.61 -5.12 -2.08
N LYS A 164 12.78 -5.54 -1.61
CA LYS A 164 13.57 -6.61 -2.26
C LYS A 164 12.75 -7.90 -2.40
N TRP A 165 11.96 -8.24 -1.38
CA TRP A 165 11.05 -9.40 -1.43
C TRP A 165 9.99 -9.25 -2.53
N TYR A 166 9.34 -8.09 -2.66
CA TYR A 166 8.37 -7.85 -3.74
C TYR A 166 9.03 -7.83 -5.12
N ARG A 167 10.21 -7.22 -5.23
CA ARG A 167 11.00 -7.20 -6.47
C ARG A 167 11.28 -8.61 -6.97
N GLN A 168 11.73 -9.53 -6.10
CA GLN A 168 11.97 -10.92 -6.48
C GLN A 168 10.70 -11.61 -7.00
N ARG A 169 9.54 -11.28 -6.45
CA ARG A 169 8.24 -11.84 -6.86
C ARG A 169 7.61 -11.15 -8.06
N SER A 170 8.15 -10.02 -8.51
CA SER A 170 7.75 -9.37 -9.75
C SER A 170 8.23 -10.16 -10.97
N PHE A 171 9.17 -11.09 -10.84
CA PHE A 171 9.81 -11.79 -11.96
C PHE A 171 10.37 -10.83 -13.05
N LYS A 172 10.54 -9.54 -12.72
CA LYS A 172 11.13 -8.56 -13.61
C LYS A 172 12.64 -8.52 -13.40
N THR A 173 13.37 -8.48 -14.50
CA THR A 173 14.83 -8.30 -14.50
C THR A 173 15.20 -6.82 -14.37
N THR A 174 14.35 -5.93 -14.88
CA THR A 174 14.55 -4.48 -14.83
C THR A 174 14.07 -3.89 -13.52
N HIS A 175 14.94 -3.12 -12.88
CA HIS A 175 14.62 -2.26 -11.76
C HIS A 175 15.53 -1.04 -11.80
N ALA A 176 15.05 0.07 -11.25
CA ALA A 176 15.80 1.31 -11.19
C ALA A 176 15.95 1.78 -9.75
N HIS A 177 17.09 2.41 -9.48
CA HIS A 177 17.34 3.20 -8.29
C HIS A 177 17.23 4.67 -8.67
N CYS A 178 16.32 5.39 -8.05
CA CYS A 178 15.96 6.77 -8.39
C CYS A 178 16.85 7.79 -7.67
N GLY A 179 18.15 7.51 -7.65
CA GLY A 179 19.13 8.30 -6.92
C GLY A 179 19.92 9.25 -7.82
N LYS A 180 19.48 10.51 -7.91
CA LYS A 180 20.40 11.66 -7.97
C LYS A 180 19.81 12.82 -7.15
N MET A 181 20.38 13.03 -5.96
CA MET A 181 20.41 14.35 -5.34
C MET A 181 21.23 15.23 -6.29
N ARG A 182 20.61 16.24 -6.88
CA ARG A 182 21.31 17.43 -7.37
C ARG A 182 21.08 18.54 -6.37
#